data_AF-A0A917FQZ5-F1
#
_entry.id   AF-A0A917FQZ5-F1
#
_cell.length_a   1.000
_cell.length_b   1.000
_cell.length_c   1.000
_cell.angle_alpha   90.00
_cell.angle_beta   90.00
_cell.angle_gamma   90.00
#
_symmetry.space_group_name_H-M   'P 1'
#
loop_
_entity.id
_entity.type
_entity.pdbx_description
1 polymer ?
#
loop_
_entity_poly.entity_id
_entity_poly.type
_entity_poly.pdbx_seq_one_letter_code
_entity_poly.pdbx_strand_id
1 'polypeptide(L)' 'MKLWVPQDRLESAEQLYFKKVILNLQWITENHSNRKLLANWWDDNVSAEMAELLNVDRKRLCEAFREAFGG' A
#
# COMPACT_ATOMS: atom_id res chain seq x y z
N MET A 1 -10.58 -7.60 -3.95
CA MET A 1 -9.69 -8.65 -4.49
C MET A 1 -9.65 -9.83 -3.52
N LYS A 2 -9.86 -11.07 -3.95
CA LYS A 2 -9.67 -12.28 -3.11
C LYS A 2 -8.56 -13.12 -3.73
N LEU A 3 -7.35 -13.04 -3.15
CA LEU A 3 -6.18 -13.76 -3.62
C LEU A 3 -5.58 -14.55 -2.47
N TRP A 4 -5.16 -15.77 -2.78
CA TRP A 4 -4.31 -16.53 -1.90
C TRP A 4 -2.86 -16.16 -2.19
N VAL A 5 -2.13 -15.75 -1.16
CA VAL A 5 -0.72 -15.36 -1.24
C VAL A 5 0.05 -16.25 -0.26
N PRO A 6 1.18 -16.84 -0.67
CA PRO A 6 2.09 -17.53 0.23
C PRO A 6 2.49 -16.68 1.45
N GLN A 7 2.64 -17.30 2.61
CA GLN A 7 2.88 -16.59 3.87
C GLN A 7 4.18 -15.79 3.86
N ASP A 8 5.24 -16.32 3.26
CA ASP A 8 6.54 -15.65 3.10
C ASP A 8 6.42 -14.32 2.33
N ARG A 9 5.57 -14.30 1.29
CA ARG A 9 5.31 -13.09 0.49
C ARG A 9 4.45 -12.08 1.25
N LEU A 10 3.50 -12.55 2.06
CA LEU A 10 2.71 -11.69 2.94
C LEU A 10 3.59 -11.01 3.99
N GLU A 11 4.45 -11.77 4.67
CA GLU A 11 5.38 -11.21 5.67
C GLU A 11 6.32 -10.18 5.04
N SER A 12 6.83 -10.47 3.84
CA SER A 12 7.67 -9.52 3.08
C SER A 12 6.91 -8.23 2.71
N ALA A 13 5.66 -8.36 2.29
CA ALA A 13 4.78 -7.25 1.95
C ALA A 13 4.45 -6.37 3.17
N GLU A 14 4.19 -6.97 4.33
CA GLU A 14 3.95 -6.25 5.59
C GLU A 14 5.20 -5.49 6.05
N GLN A 15 6.38 -6.12 5.98
CA GLN A 15 7.64 -5.46 6.31
C GLN A 15 7.92 -4.28 5.38
N LEU A 16 7.69 -4.44 4.07
CA LEU A 16 7.81 -3.35 3.10
C LEU A 16 6.87 -2.20 3.47
N TYR A 17 5.58 -2.50 3.69
CA TYR A 17 4.59 -1.48 4.02
C TYR A 17 4.96 -0.73 5.30
N PHE A 18 5.25 -1.47 6.37
CA PHE A 18 5.66 -0.90 7.65
C PHE A 18 6.88 0.01 7.50
N LYS A 19 7.91 -0.44 6.77
CA LYS A 19 9.12 0.35 6.52
C LYS A 19 8.80 1.65 5.78
N LYS A 20 7.99 1.62 4.73
CA LYS A 20 7.63 2.83 3.96
C LYS A 20 6.83 3.81 4.81
N VAL A 21 5.89 3.30 5.63
CA VAL A 21 5.06 4.11 6.52
C VAL A 21 5.88 4.72 7.65
N ILE A 22 6.70 3.95 8.37
CA ILE A 22 7.45 4.46 9.53
C ILE A 22 8.43 5.57 9.13
N LEU A 23 9.06 5.44 7.94
CA LEU A 23 9.94 6.48 7.39
C LEU A 23 9.22 7.79 7.06
N ASN A 24 7.90 7.75 6.86
CA ASN A 24 7.07 8.91 6.51
C ASN A 24 6.00 9.20 7.57
N LEU A 25 6.12 8.63 8.78
CA LEU A 25 5.04 8.60 9.77
C LEU A 25 4.56 10.00 10.15
N GLN A 26 5.50 10.93 10.35
CA GLN A 26 5.16 12.31 10.69
C GLN A 26 4.29 12.96 9.59
N TRP A 27 4.73 12.91 8.34
CA TRP A 27 3.99 13.48 7.21
C TRP A 27 2.62 12.80 7.01
N ILE A 28 2.56 11.48 7.14
CA ILE A 28 1.30 10.72 7.04
C ILE A 28 0.33 11.17 8.15
N THR A 29 0.83 11.37 9.37
CA THR A 29 0.03 11.82 10.52
C THR A 29 -0.47 13.25 10.33
N GLU A 30 0.38 14.14 9.83
CA GLU A 30 0.00 15.53 9.50
C GLU A 30 -1.10 15.58 8.43
N ASN A 31 -1.12 14.61 7.50
CA ASN A 31 -2.08 14.53 6.40
C ASN A 31 -3.20 13.49 6.61
N HIS A 32 -3.40 12.98 7.84
CA HIS A 32 -4.32 11.87 8.14
C HIS A 32 -5.78 12.10 7.67
N SER A 33 -6.23 13.36 7.63
CA SER A 33 -7.57 13.74 7.18
C SER A 33 -7.71 13.82 5.66
N ASN A 34 -6.60 13.85 4.91
CA ASN A 34 -6.58 13.94 3.46
C ASN A 34 -6.35 12.56 2.81
N ARG A 35 -7.39 11.72 2.83
CA ARG A 35 -7.33 10.34 2.31
C ARG A 35 -6.88 10.26 0.85
N LYS A 36 -7.30 11.21 0.01
CA LYS A 36 -6.89 11.28 -1.39
C LYS A 36 -5.39 11.47 -1.52
N LEU A 37 -4.81 12.38 -0.74
CA LEU A 37 -3.37 12.63 -0.73
C LEU A 37 -2.59 11.40 -0.24
N LEU A 38 -3.05 10.76 0.83
CA LEU A 38 -2.41 9.54 1.34
C LEU A 38 -2.51 8.36 0.37
N ALA A 39 -3.64 8.23 -0.34
CA ALA A 39 -3.79 7.21 -1.38
C ALA A 39 -2.88 7.48 -2.59
N ASN A 40 -2.72 8.74 -3.01
CA ASN A 40 -1.75 9.10 -4.04
C ASN A 40 -0.32 8.77 -3.59
N TRP A 41 0.04 9.10 -2.35
CA TRP A 41 1.35 8.76 -1.80
C TRP A 41 1.59 7.24 -1.83
N TRP A 42 0.59 6.44 -1.49
CA TRP A 42 0.68 4.98 -1.54
C TRP A 42 0.90 4.46 -2.97
N ASP A 43 0.16 5.00 -3.94
CA ASP A 43 0.33 4.69 -5.36
C ASP A 43 1.76 4.97 -5.84
N ASP A 44 2.35 6.08 -5.40
CA ASP A 44 3.68 6.50 -5.86
C ASP A 44 4.82 5.77 -5.13
N ASN A 45 4.66 5.44 -3.84
CA ASN A 45 5.79 5.04 -2.98
C ASN A 45 5.76 3.56 -2.56
N VAL A 46 4.61 2.90 -2.66
CA VAL A 46 4.41 1.54 -2.13
C VAL A 46 3.95 0.57 -3.22
N SER A 47 3.02 1.00 -4.08
CA SER A 47 2.26 0.09 -4.94
C SER A 47 3.09 -0.75 -5.91
N ALA A 48 4.21 -0.24 -6.43
CA ALA A 48 5.04 -0.95 -7.41
C ALA A 48 5.73 -2.17 -6.79
N GLU A 49 6.53 -1.96 -5.74
CA GLU A 49 7.21 -3.04 -5.01
C GLU A 49 6.19 -4.01 -4.37
N MET A 50 5.07 -3.49 -3.88
CA MET A 50 4.00 -4.32 -3.33
C MET A 50 3.37 -5.24 -4.38
N ALA A 51 3.12 -4.72 -5.59
CA ALA A 51 2.55 -5.50 -6.68
C ALA A 51 3.49 -6.63 -7.14
N GLU A 52 4.80 -6.37 -7.17
CA GLU A 52 5.81 -7.37 -7.47
C GLU A 52 5.87 -8.47 -6.40
N LEU A 53 5.89 -8.10 -5.11
CA LEU A 53 5.91 -9.06 -4.00
C LEU A 53 4.68 -9.97 -3.98
N LEU A 54 3.50 -9.39 -4.18
CA LEU A 54 2.25 -10.13 -4.19
C LEU A 54 2.00 -10.83 -5.54
N ASN A 55 2.81 -10.55 -6.56
CA ASN A 55 2.65 -11.02 -7.93
C ASN A 55 1.26 -10.71 -8.50
N VAL A 56 0.85 -9.44 -8.42
CA VAL A 56 -0.45 -8.94 -8.87
C VAL A 56 -0.30 -7.74 -9.81
N ASP A 57 -1.36 -7.44 -10.56
CA ASP A 57 -1.41 -6.22 -11.35
C ASP A 57 -1.43 -4.98 -10.44
N ARG A 58 -0.47 -4.07 -10.65
CA ARG A 58 -0.33 -2.84 -9.86
C ARG A 58 -1.58 -1.98 -9.92
N LYS A 59 -2.17 -1.84 -11.11
CA LYS A 59 -3.34 -0.97 -11.29
C LYS A 59 -4.54 -1.47 -10.48
N ARG A 60 -4.82 -2.77 -10.56
CA ARG A 60 -5.84 -3.43 -9.73
C ARG A 60 -5.56 -3.32 -8.24
N LEU A 61 -4.28 -3.39 -7.85
CA LEU A 61 -3.89 -3.22 -6.45
C LEU A 61 -4.14 -1.78 -5.96
N CYS A 62 -3.78 -0.76 -6.74
CA CYS A 62 -4.10 0.65 -6.46
C CYS A 62 -5.61 0.88 -6.34
N GLU A 63 -6.39 0.35 -7.28
CA GLU A 63 -7.86 0.43 -7.25
C GLU A 63 -8.43 -0.20 -5.97
N ALA A 64 -7.97 -1.42 -5.63
CA ALA A 64 -8.39 -2.10 -4.42
C ALA A 64 -7.99 -1.36 -3.13
N PHE A 65 -6.80 -0.76 -3.10
CA PHE A 65 -6.35 0.04 -1.95
C PHE A 65 -7.22 1.30 -1.80
N ARG A 66 -7.50 2.00 -2.90
CA ARG A 66 -8.33 3.21 -2.89
C ARG A 66 -9.77 2.92 -2.48
N GLU A 67 -10.36 1.82 -2.94
CA GLU A 67 -11.69 1.39 -2.54
C GLU A 67 -11.74 1.06 -1.03
N ALA A 68 -10.72 0.40 -0.49
CA ALA A 68 -10.67 0.03 0.92
C ALA A 68 -10.32 1.18 1.87
N PHE A 69 -9.42 2.08 1.48
CA PHE A 69 -8.90 3.16 2.31
C PHE A 69 -9.59 4.51 2.06
N GLY A 70 -9.85 4.82 0.78
CA GLY A 70 -10.37 6.10 0.32
C GLY A 70 -11.88 6.26 0.50
N GLY A 71 -12.65 5.20 0.22
CA GLY A 71 -14.12 5.29 0.06
C GLY A 71 -14.49 5.86 -1.30
#